data_AF-A0A2K5PH17-F1
#
_entry.id   AF-A0A2K5PH17-F1
#
_cell.length_a   1.000
_cell.length_b   1.000
_cell.length_c   1.000
_cell.angle_alpha   90.00
_cell.angle_beta   90.00
_cell.angle_gamma   90.00
#
_symmetry.space_group_name_H-M   'P 1'
#
loop_
_entity.id
_entity.type
_entity.pdbx_description
1 polymer ?
#
loop_
_entity_poly.entity_id
_entity_poly.type
_entity_poly.pdbx_seq_one_letter_code
_entity_poly.pdbx_strand_id
1 'polypeptide(L)'
;MASRLLHRHIREQLKDLKEVTHESLVVGAIENAFQLMDEQMARERRGHQVEGGCCALVVVYLLGKVYVANAGDSRAIIVRNGEIIPMSREFTPETERQRLQLLGFLKPELLGSEFTHLEFPRRVLPKELGQRMLYRDQNMTGWAYKKIELEDLRFPLVCGEGKKARVMATIGVTRGLGDHNLKVCSSTLPIKPFLSCFPEVRVYDLTQYEHCPDDVLVLGTDGLWDVTTDREVAATVDRVLSAYEPNDHSRYTALAQALVLGARGSPRDRGWRLPNNKLGSGDDISVFVIPLGGPGSYS
;
A
#
# COMPACT_ATOMS: atom_id res chain seq x y z
N MET A 1 15.21 -51.96 11.06
CA MET A 1 14.51 -52.31 9.79
C MET A 1 13.17 -51.59 9.66
N ALA A 2 12.28 -51.68 10.65
CA ALA A 2 10.96 -51.01 10.64
C ALA A 2 11.01 -49.47 10.48
N SER A 3 11.91 -48.76 11.17
CA SER A 3 12.06 -47.30 11.06
C SER A 3 12.40 -46.83 9.64
N ARG A 4 13.28 -47.54 8.91
CA ARG A 4 13.62 -47.22 7.52
C ARG A 4 12.46 -47.46 6.56
N LEU A 5 11.66 -48.50 6.80
CA LEU A 5 10.46 -48.80 6.02
C LEU A 5 9.36 -47.76 6.26
N LEU A 6 9.15 -47.36 7.51
CA LEU A 6 8.20 -46.30 7.87
C LEU A 6 8.60 -44.96 7.23
N HIS A 7 9.88 -44.58 7.31
CA HIS A 7 10.38 -43.34 6.73
C HIS A 7 10.28 -43.35 5.20
N ARG A 8 10.45 -44.50 4.53
CA ARG A 8 10.25 -44.64 3.09
C ARG A 8 8.76 -44.53 2.72
N HIS A 9 7.89 -45.18 3.49
CA HIS A 9 6.45 -45.19 3.25
C HIS A 9 5.82 -43.80 3.44
N ILE A 10 6.21 -43.07 4.49
CA ILE A 10 5.79 -41.67 4.71
C ILE A 10 6.26 -40.81 3.54
N ARG A 11 7.53 -40.93 3.12
CA ARG A 11 8.08 -40.14 2.01
C ARG A 11 7.42 -40.45 0.68
N GLU A 12 7.01 -41.70 0.44
CA GLU A 12 6.25 -42.10 -0.74
C GLU A 12 4.81 -41.55 -0.72
N GLN A 13 4.15 -41.49 0.44
CA GLN A 13 2.83 -40.86 0.56
C GLN A 13 2.85 -39.33 0.45
N LEU A 14 3.98 -38.69 0.75
CA LEU A 14 4.15 -37.25 0.64
C LEU A 14 4.66 -36.78 -0.74
N LYS A 15 5.05 -37.69 -1.64
CA LYS A 15 5.68 -37.35 -2.94
C LYS A 15 4.79 -36.56 -3.90
N ASP A 16 3.47 -36.67 -3.76
CA ASP A 16 2.49 -36.02 -4.64
C ASP A 16 1.74 -34.86 -3.96
N LEU A 17 2.09 -34.50 -2.73
CA LEU A 17 1.56 -33.30 -2.09
C LEU A 17 2.37 -32.10 -2.57
N LYS A 18 1.70 -31.13 -3.19
CA LYS A 18 2.29 -29.82 -3.47
C LYS A 18 2.83 -29.27 -2.15
N GLU A 19 4.15 -29.12 -2.06
CA GLU A 19 4.82 -28.73 -0.82
C GLU A 19 4.38 -27.30 -0.45
N VAL A 20 3.60 -27.19 0.63
CA VAL A 20 3.16 -25.89 1.16
C VAL A 20 4.21 -25.43 2.16
N THR A 21 4.92 -24.35 1.84
CA THR A 21 5.96 -23.81 2.71
C THR A 21 5.34 -23.13 3.94
N HIS A 22 6.06 -23.09 5.06
CA HIS A 22 5.63 -22.32 6.24
C HIS A 22 5.36 -20.86 5.89
N GLU A 23 6.16 -20.29 4.99
CA GLU A 23 5.96 -18.92 4.50
C GLU A 23 4.61 -18.73 3.81
N SER A 24 4.23 -19.65 2.92
CA SER A 24 2.94 -19.60 2.24
C SER A 24 1.75 -19.74 3.20
N LEU A 25 1.90 -20.53 4.29
CA LEU A 25 0.88 -20.64 5.33
C LEU A 25 0.71 -19.33 6.08
N VAL A 26 1.81 -18.66 6.43
CA VAL A 26 1.78 -17.37 7.15
C VAL A 26 1.20 -16.28 6.26
N VAL A 27 1.61 -16.20 4.99
CA VAL A 27 1.05 -15.25 4.02
C VAL A 27 -0.47 -15.46 3.88
N GLY A 28 -0.91 -16.70 3.65
CA GLY A 28 -2.33 -17.01 3.54
C GLY A 28 -3.12 -16.71 4.81
N ALA A 29 -2.54 -16.92 5.99
CA ALA A 29 -3.16 -16.56 7.26
C ALA A 29 -3.35 -15.04 7.42
N ILE A 30 -2.35 -14.24 7.00
CA ILE A 30 -2.44 -12.78 7.03
C ILE A 30 -3.51 -12.29 6.04
N GLU A 31 -3.52 -12.78 4.81
CA GLU A 31 -4.53 -12.43 3.80
C GLU A 31 -5.94 -12.77 4.27
N ASN A 32 -6.11 -13.95 4.87
CA ASN A 32 -7.39 -14.39 5.43
C ASN A 32 -7.82 -13.48 6.60
N ALA A 33 -6.89 -13.07 7.48
CA ALA A 33 -7.20 -12.16 8.57
C ALA A 33 -7.72 -10.80 8.08
N PHE A 34 -7.14 -10.24 7.01
CA PHE A 34 -7.64 -9.00 6.39
C PHE A 34 -9.07 -9.16 5.85
N GLN A 35 -9.33 -10.28 5.15
CA GLN A 35 -10.66 -10.58 4.64
C GLN A 35 -11.69 -10.72 5.76
N LEU A 36 -11.38 -11.54 6.79
CA LEU A 36 -12.28 -11.76 7.93
C LEU A 36 -12.58 -10.47 8.69
N MET A 37 -11.57 -9.61 8.87
CA MET A 37 -11.75 -8.30 9.49
C MET A 37 -12.67 -7.40 8.65
N ASP A 38 -12.47 -7.33 7.34
CA ASP A 38 -13.33 -6.53 6.45
C ASP A 38 -14.78 -7.02 6.46
N GLU A 39 -15.00 -8.34 6.48
CA GLU A 39 -16.32 -8.95 6.64
C GLU A 39 -16.94 -8.66 8.01
N GLN A 40 -16.14 -8.67 9.07
CA GLN A 40 -16.58 -8.30 10.42
C GLN A 40 -17.03 -6.84 10.46
N MET A 41 -16.24 -5.92 9.88
CA MET A 41 -16.62 -4.51 9.73
C MET A 41 -17.90 -4.34 8.92
N ALA A 42 -18.17 -5.20 7.92
CA ALA A 42 -19.43 -5.18 7.19
C ALA A 42 -20.62 -5.63 8.06
N ARG A 43 -20.43 -6.61 8.95
CA ARG A 43 -21.47 -7.15 9.84
C ARG A 43 -21.81 -6.21 11.00
N GLU A 44 -20.79 -5.68 11.69
CA GLU A 44 -20.94 -4.86 12.90
C GLU A 44 -21.67 -3.53 12.66
N ARG A 45 -21.67 -3.06 11.40
CA ARG A 45 -22.48 -1.92 10.94
C ARG A 45 -23.98 -2.08 11.18
N ARG A 46 -24.49 -3.31 11.31
CA ARG A 46 -25.93 -3.51 11.61
C ARG A 46 -26.33 -3.04 13.01
N GLY A 47 -25.36 -2.79 13.91
CA GLY A 47 -25.59 -2.31 15.27
C GLY A 47 -25.02 -0.92 15.59
N HIS A 48 -24.03 -0.43 14.84
CA HIS A 48 -23.36 0.85 15.11
C HIS A 48 -23.16 1.68 13.83
N GLN A 49 -23.37 3.00 13.91
CA GLN A 49 -23.17 4.00 12.84
C GLN A 49 -21.68 4.28 12.52
N VAL A 50 -20.81 3.27 12.54
CA VAL A 50 -19.41 3.47 12.16
C VAL A 50 -19.31 3.45 10.62
N GLU A 51 -19.36 4.64 10.04
CA GLU A 51 -19.04 4.87 8.63
C GLU A 51 -17.53 5.13 8.47
N GLY A 52 -16.98 4.71 7.33
CA GLY A 52 -15.57 4.87 6.99
C GLY A 52 -14.83 3.57 6.72
N GLY A 53 -13.57 3.75 6.35
CA GLY A 53 -12.58 2.72 6.11
C GLY A 53 -11.20 3.19 6.55
N CYS A 54 -10.22 2.30 6.42
CA CYS A 54 -8.84 2.61 6.77
C CYS A 54 -7.85 1.88 5.87
N CYS A 55 -6.67 2.50 5.72
CA CYS A 55 -5.48 1.82 5.28
C CYS A 55 -4.95 0.92 6.41
N ALA A 56 -4.29 -0.18 6.06
CA ALA A 56 -3.69 -1.09 7.02
C ALA A 56 -2.30 -1.52 6.55
N LEU A 57 -1.30 -1.25 7.39
CA LEU A 57 0.08 -1.68 7.22
C LEU A 57 0.48 -2.47 8.47
N VAL A 58 0.71 -3.77 8.29
CA VAL A 58 0.90 -4.73 9.38
C VAL A 58 2.27 -5.38 9.26
N VAL A 59 2.95 -5.54 10.39
CA VAL A 59 4.22 -6.26 10.49
C VAL A 59 4.07 -7.44 11.44
N VAL A 60 4.45 -8.63 10.97
CA VAL A 60 4.48 -9.86 11.77
C VAL A 60 5.91 -10.39 11.78
N TYR A 61 6.48 -10.56 12.97
CA TYR A 61 7.73 -11.31 13.14
C TYR A 61 7.39 -12.76 13.48
N LEU A 62 7.84 -13.71 12.67
CA LEU A 62 7.59 -15.13 12.88
C LEU A 62 8.67 -15.99 12.24
N LEU A 63 9.20 -16.97 12.99
CA LEU A 63 10.20 -17.94 12.50
C LEU A 63 11.43 -17.30 11.83
N GLY A 64 11.95 -16.22 12.43
CA GLY A 64 13.12 -15.52 11.88
C GLY A 64 12.85 -14.68 10.63
N LYS A 65 11.58 -14.47 10.28
CA LYS A 65 11.15 -13.66 9.14
C LYS A 65 10.25 -12.52 9.57
N VAL A 66 10.33 -11.42 8.81
CA VAL A 66 9.45 -10.26 8.93
C VAL A 66 8.51 -10.25 7.74
N TYR A 67 7.21 -10.32 8.02
CA TYR A 67 6.14 -10.24 7.04
C TYR A 67 5.54 -8.84 7.10
N VAL A 68 5.57 -8.11 6.00
CA VAL A 68 5.00 -6.76 5.89
C VAL A 68 3.82 -6.82 4.93
N ALA A 69 2.63 -6.62 5.46
CA ALA A 69 1.38 -6.68 4.73
C ALA A 69 0.78 -5.28 4.59
N ASN A 70 0.52 -4.83 3.35
CA ASN A 70 -0.02 -3.49 3.08
C ASN A 70 -1.31 -3.53 2.27
N ALA A 71 -2.32 -2.80 2.73
CA ALA A 71 -3.53 -2.46 2.00
C ALA A 71 -3.83 -0.96 2.21
N GLY A 72 -3.40 -0.13 1.26
CA GLY A 72 -3.56 1.32 1.33
C GLY A 72 -2.35 2.08 0.77
N ASP A 73 -2.19 3.32 1.17
CA ASP A 73 -1.11 4.25 0.81
C ASP A 73 -0.13 4.52 1.96
N SER A 74 -0.26 3.82 3.09
CA SER A 74 0.84 3.70 4.04
C SER A 74 1.99 2.89 3.42
N ARG A 75 3.22 3.13 3.91
CA ARG A 75 4.41 2.52 3.32
C ARG A 75 5.45 2.13 4.37
N ALA A 76 6.25 1.10 4.03
CA ALA A 76 7.33 0.59 4.84
C ALA A 76 8.61 0.38 4.02
N ILE A 77 9.75 0.74 4.60
CA ILE A 77 11.08 0.48 4.04
C ILE A 77 12.00 -0.06 5.14
N ILE A 78 12.92 -0.94 4.77
CA ILE A 78 14.09 -1.24 5.61
C ILE A 78 15.22 -0.31 5.18
N VAL A 79 15.90 0.26 6.16
CA VAL A 79 17.20 0.92 5.98
C VAL A 79 18.23 0.01 6.64
N ARG A 80 19.12 -0.56 5.82
CA ARG A 80 20.15 -1.52 6.27
C ARG A 80 21.48 -1.18 5.64
N ASN A 81 22.51 -0.88 6.43
CA ASN A 81 23.86 -0.58 5.94
C ASN A 81 23.87 0.40 4.74
N GLY A 82 23.09 1.49 4.82
CA GLY A 82 22.92 2.48 3.75
C GLY A 82 22.09 2.03 2.55
N GLU A 83 21.64 0.77 2.50
CA GLU A 83 20.71 0.25 1.50
C GLU A 83 19.26 0.49 1.93
N ILE A 84 18.42 0.88 0.97
CA ILE A 84 16.98 1.07 1.15
C ILE A 84 16.26 -0.09 0.46
N ILE A 85 15.53 -0.89 1.24
CA ILE A 85 14.79 -2.05 0.76
C ILE A 85 13.30 -1.79 0.92
N PRO A 86 12.54 -1.58 -0.17
CA PRO A 86 11.10 -1.35 -0.09
C PRO A 86 10.36 -2.59 0.43
N MET A 87 9.68 -2.45 1.57
CA MET A 87 8.90 -3.53 2.20
C MET A 87 7.40 -3.42 1.95
N SER A 88 6.95 -2.33 1.32
CA SER A 88 5.64 -2.24 0.70
C SER A 88 5.63 -1.20 -0.42
N ARG A 89 4.50 -1.11 -1.14
CA ARG A 89 4.19 -0.05 -2.11
C ARG A 89 2.81 0.51 -1.82
N GLU A 90 2.56 1.72 -2.32
CA GLU A 90 1.26 2.39 -2.21
C GLU A 90 0.25 1.81 -3.21
N PHE A 91 -1.02 1.73 -2.80
CA PHE A 91 -2.13 1.23 -3.61
C PHE A 91 -3.10 2.35 -4.01
N THR A 92 -2.61 3.27 -4.83
CA THR A 92 -3.35 4.42 -5.37
C THR A 92 -4.09 4.09 -6.67
N PRO A 93 -5.04 4.93 -7.12
CA PRO A 93 -5.73 4.79 -8.40
C PRO A 93 -4.79 4.68 -9.61
N GLU A 94 -3.65 5.38 -9.57
CA GLU A 94 -2.66 5.34 -10.65
C GLU A 94 -1.87 4.03 -10.64
N THR A 95 -1.39 3.60 -9.47
CA THR A 95 -0.58 2.37 -9.32
C THR A 95 -1.37 1.11 -9.64
N GLU A 96 -2.67 1.10 -9.38
CA GLU A 96 -3.57 -0.04 -9.61
C GLU A 96 -4.51 0.19 -10.81
N ARG A 97 -4.23 1.18 -11.66
CA ARG A 97 -5.06 1.56 -12.82
C ARG A 97 -5.50 0.35 -13.64
N GLN A 98 -4.57 -0.53 -14.02
CA GLN A 98 -4.91 -1.70 -14.86
C GLN A 98 -5.91 -2.65 -14.17
N ARG A 99 -5.74 -2.89 -12.87
CA ARG A 99 -6.69 -3.71 -12.09
C ARG A 99 -8.07 -3.07 -12.07
N LEU A 100 -8.14 -1.76 -11.85
CA LEU A 100 -9.39 -1.00 -11.85
C LEU A 100 -10.08 -1.04 -13.22
N GLN A 101 -9.35 -0.76 -14.29
CA GLN A 101 -9.89 -0.77 -15.65
C GLN A 101 -10.31 -2.18 -16.08
N LEU A 102 -9.55 -3.22 -15.70
CA LEU A 102 -9.93 -4.60 -15.97
C LEU A 102 -11.26 -4.94 -15.29
N LEU A 103 -11.44 -4.53 -14.03
CA LEU A 103 -12.73 -4.72 -13.34
C LEU A 103 -13.86 -3.95 -14.04
N GLY A 104 -13.63 -2.69 -14.43
CA GLY A 104 -14.62 -1.88 -15.16
C GLY A 104 -14.94 -2.42 -16.55
N PHE A 105 -13.98 -3.06 -17.22
CA PHE A 105 -14.16 -3.75 -18.49
C PHE A 105 -14.98 -5.04 -18.33
N LEU A 106 -14.64 -5.86 -17.33
CA LEU A 106 -15.31 -7.14 -17.07
C LEU A 106 -16.71 -6.97 -16.46
N LYS A 107 -16.94 -5.88 -15.73
CA LYS A 107 -18.21 -5.55 -15.06
C LYS A 107 -18.65 -4.10 -15.35
N PRO A 108 -19.07 -3.79 -16.59
CA PRO A 108 -19.47 -2.43 -16.97
C PRO A 108 -20.60 -1.84 -16.12
N GLU A 109 -21.45 -2.68 -15.53
CA GLU A 109 -22.53 -2.27 -14.62
C GLU A 109 -22.02 -1.51 -13.39
N LEU A 110 -20.76 -1.72 -12.98
CA LEU A 110 -20.13 -0.99 -11.86
C LEU A 110 -19.79 0.46 -12.22
N LEU A 111 -19.73 0.79 -13.51
CA LEU A 111 -19.41 2.13 -14.03
C LEU A 111 -20.67 2.96 -14.32
N GLY A 112 -21.85 2.32 -14.32
CA GLY A 112 -23.09 2.92 -14.80
C GLY A 112 -22.96 3.49 -16.21
N SER A 113 -23.80 4.49 -16.54
CA SER A 113 -23.68 5.27 -17.77
C SER A 113 -22.74 6.47 -17.65
N GLU A 114 -22.11 6.64 -16.48
CA GLU A 114 -21.40 7.86 -16.09
C GLU A 114 -19.90 7.74 -16.33
N PHE A 115 -19.33 6.54 -16.13
CA PHE A 115 -17.90 6.30 -16.19
C PHE A 115 -17.48 5.36 -17.34
N THR A 116 -16.23 5.48 -17.76
CA THR A 116 -15.57 4.58 -18.69
C THR A 116 -14.31 4.00 -18.06
N HIS A 117 -14.02 2.74 -18.36
CA HIS A 117 -12.76 2.12 -18.01
C HIS A 117 -11.63 2.56 -18.94
N LEU A 118 -11.91 3.23 -20.07
CA LEU A 118 -10.87 3.76 -20.94
C LEU A 118 -10.26 5.02 -20.35
N GLU A 119 -8.96 5.19 -20.57
CA GLU A 119 -8.25 6.41 -20.20
C GLU A 119 -7.83 7.17 -21.44
N PHE A 120 -7.94 8.50 -21.36
CA PHE A 120 -7.53 9.46 -22.36
C PHE A 120 -6.55 10.45 -21.72
N PRO A 121 -5.60 11.04 -22.48
CA PRO A 121 -4.65 12.03 -21.93
C PRO A 121 -5.33 13.27 -21.34
N ARG A 122 -6.58 13.52 -21.70
CA ARG A 122 -7.42 14.58 -21.16
C ARG A 122 -8.90 14.25 -21.34
N ARG A 123 -9.76 15.04 -20.72
CA ARG A 123 -11.21 14.96 -20.91
C ARG A 123 -11.57 15.04 -22.40
N VAL A 124 -12.32 14.04 -22.87
CA VAL A 124 -12.90 14.02 -24.21
C VAL A 124 -14.11 14.95 -24.25
N LEU A 125 -14.21 15.77 -25.30
CA LEU A 125 -15.26 16.76 -25.49
C LEU A 125 -16.19 16.36 -26.64
N PRO A 126 -17.48 16.77 -26.64
CA PRO A 126 -18.43 16.42 -27.69
C PRO A 126 -17.98 16.78 -29.12
N LYS A 127 -17.23 17.87 -29.27
CA LYS A 127 -16.68 18.30 -30.58
C LYS A 127 -15.67 17.33 -31.19
N GLU A 128 -15.18 16.37 -30.40
CA GLU A 128 -14.14 15.41 -30.79
C GLU A 128 -14.73 14.09 -31.30
N LEU A 129 -16.07 13.94 -31.27
CA LEU A 129 -16.75 12.78 -31.84
C LEU A 129 -16.32 12.55 -33.29
N GLY A 130 -15.91 11.31 -33.57
CA GLY A 130 -15.40 10.90 -34.86
C GLY A 130 -13.95 11.30 -35.17
N GLN A 131 -13.29 12.09 -34.32
CA GLN A 131 -11.87 12.41 -34.45
C GLN A 131 -11.01 11.31 -33.80
N ARG A 132 -9.70 11.28 -34.14
CA ARG A 132 -8.75 10.35 -33.50
C ARG A 132 -8.14 10.98 -32.25
N MET A 133 -8.09 10.23 -31.16
CA MET A 133 -7.41 10.61 -29.93
C MET A 133 -6.62 9.43 -29.38
N LEU A 134 -5.55 9.72 -28.65
CA LEU A 134 -4.84 8.72 -27.87
C LEU A 134 -5.74 8.19 -26.76
N TYR A 135 -5.71 6.88 -26.54
CA TYR A 135 -6.38 6.20 -25.44
C TYR A 135 -5.50 5.04 -24.95
N ARG A 136 -5.83 4.53 -23.78
CA ARG A 136 -5.30 3.26 -23.28
C ARG A 136 -6.36 2.49 -22.51
N ASP A 137 -6.33 1.17 -22.67
CA ASP A 137 -7.22 0.24 -21.99
C ASP A 137 -6.50 -0.49 -20.84
N GLN A 138 -7.18 -1.47 -20.24
CA GLN A 138 -6.68 -2.31 -19.16
C GLN A 138 -5.41 -3.11 -19.50
N ASN A 139 -5.22 -3.48 -20.76
CA ASN A 139 -4.10 -4.31 -21.22
C ASN A 139 -2.90 -3.46 -21.65
N MET A 140 -3.12 -2.19 -21.99
CA MET A 140 -2.09 -1.30 -22.49
C MET A 140 -1.28 -0.65 -21.37
N THR A 141 0.05 -0.67 -21.50
CA THR A 141 0.97 0.18 -20.73
C THR A 141 1.32 1.47 -21.49
N GLY A 142 1.24 1.46 -22.82
CA GLY A 142 1.42 2.61 -23.71
C GLY A 142 0.10 3.23 -24.17
N TRP A 143 0.17 4.06 -25.22
CA TRP A 143 -0.99 4.73 -25.83
C TRP A 143 -1.21 4.26 -27.27
N ALA A 144 -2.47 4.16 -27.68
CA ALA A 144 -2.87 3.90 -29.06
C ALA A 144 -3.89 4.94 -29.53
N TYR A 145 -4.08 5.10 -30.84
CA TYR A 145 -5.15 5.97 -31.37
C TYR A 145 -6.45 5.17 -31.55
N LYS A 146 -7.57 5.72 -31.08
CA LYS A 146 -8.92 5.29 -31.47
C LYS A 146 -9.71 6.45 -32.06
N LYS A 147 -10.77 6.13 -32.80
CA LYS A 147 -11.80 7.10 -33.17
C LYS A 147 -12.72 7.29 -31.95
N ILE A 148 -13.01 8.54 -31.61
CA ILE A 148 -13.85 8.88 -30.45
C ILE A 148 -15.33 8.61 -30.76
N GLU A 149 -15.99 7.97 -29.82
CA GLU A 149 -17.40 7.59 -29.83
C GLU A 149 -18.17 8.24 -28.69
N LEU A 150 -19.50 8.13 -28.70
CA LEU A 150 -20.36 8.79 -27.70
C LEU A 150 -20.06 8.32 -26.27
N GLU A 151 -19.74 7.04 -26.10
CA GLU A 151 -19.39 6.46 -24.81
C GLU A 151 -18.06 6.97 -24.23
N ASP A 152 -17.15 7.47 -25.06
CA ASP A 152 -15.87 8.03 -24.61
C ASP A 152 -16.05 9.39 -23.91
N LEU A 153 -17.23 10.00 -24.02
CA LEU A 153 -17.58 11.21 -23.28
C LEU A 153 -17.86 10.93 -21.80
N ARG A 154 -17.97 9.66 -21.37
CA ARG A 154 -18.10 9.28 -19.95
C ARG A 154 -16.85 9.64 -19.17
N PHE A 155 -16.98 9.88 -17.87
CA PHE A 155 -15.85 10.25 -17.00
C PHE A 155 -14.88 9.08 -16.86
N PRO A 156 -13.56 9.32 -16.81
CA PRO A 156 -12.63 8.22 -16.61
C PRO A 156 -12.82 7.60 -15.22
N LEU A 157 -12.62 6.29 -15.12
CA LEU A 157 -12.66 5.56 -13.84
C LEU A 157 -11.63 6.10 -12.83
N VAL A 158 -10.46 6.52 -13.32
CA VAL A 158 -9.42 7.19 -12.54
C VAL A 158 -9.39 8.66 -12.94
N CYS A 159 -9.68 9.55 -11.99
CA CYS A 159 -9.74 11.00 -12.20
C CYS A 159 -8.60 11.68 -11.44
N GLY A 160 -8.00 12.72 -12.02
CA GLY A 160 -6.91 13.47 -11.38
C GLY A 160 -5.55 12.77 -11.53
N GLU A 161 -4.52 13.39 -10.97
CA GLU A 161 -3.13 12.96 -11.10
C GLU A 161 -2.40 13.04 -9.75
N GLY A 162 -1.43 12.15 -9.56
CA GLY A 162 -0.64 12.02 -8.34
C GLY A 162 -1.54 11.90 -7.10
N LYS A 163 -1.25 12.68 -6.07
CA LYS A 163 -2.01 12.69 -4.81
C LYS A 163 -3.48 13.08 -4.93
N LYS A 164 -3.86 13.71 -6.05
CA LYS A 164 -5.26 14.09 -6.34
C LYS A 164 -5.98 13.03 -7.17
N ALA A 165 -5.31 11.94 -7.54
CA ALA A 165 -5.93 10.83 -8.23
C ALA A 165 -7.01 10.20 -7.35
N ARG A 166 -8.18 9.93 -7.93
CA ARG A 166 -9.34 9.36 -7.24
C ARG A 166 -10.03 8.33 -8.13
N VAL A 167 -10.46 7.21 -7.54
CA VAL A 167 -11.41 6.31 -8.21
C VAL A 167 -12.77 7.00 -8.26
N MET A 168 -13.31 7.20 -9.47
CA MET A 168 -14.61 7.86 -9.73
C MET A 168 -14.77 9.16 -8.91
N ALA A 169 -13.72 9.98 -8.89
CA ALA A 169 -13.67 11.25 -8.15
C ALA A 169 -13.98 11.16 -6.64
N THR A 170 -13.87 9.97 -6.03
CA THR A 170 -14.35 9.72 -4.66
C THR A 170 -13.24 9.33 -3.70
N ILE A 171 -12.49 8.26 -3.94
CA ILE A 171 -11.50 7.72 -2.99
C ILE A 171 -10.07 7.73 -3.55
N GLY A 172 -9.09 8.08 -2.71
CA GLY A 172 -7.66 8.19 -3.08
C GLY A 172 -6.85 6.90 -2.96
N VAL A 173 -7.46 5.84 -2.43
CA VAL A 173 -6.86 4.51 -2.29
C VAL A 173 -7.71 3.45 -2.97
N THR A 174 -7.07 2.34 -3.31
CA THR A 174 -7.70 1.22 -4.03
C THR A 174 -7.63 -0.08 -3.26
N ARG A 175 -6.94 -0.07 -2.11
CA ARG A 175 -6.96 -1.14 -1.12
C ARG A 175 -7.16 -0.55 0.27
N GLY A 176 -7.81 -1.29 1.15
CA GLY A 176 -8.15 -0.87 2.50
C GLY A 176 -9.32 -1.67 3.08
N LEU A 177 -9.54 -1.51 4.37
CA LEU A 177 -10.64 -2.13 5.10
C LEU A 177 -11.81 -1.16 5.22
N GLY A 178 -13.05 -1.66 5.28
CA GLY A 178 -14.23 -0.82 5.46
C GLY A 178 -14.79 -0.23 4.17
N ASP A 179 -15.35 0.99 4.25
CA ASP A 179 -16.00 1.71 3.14
C ASP A 179 -17.06 0.93 2.35
N HIS A 180 -17.73 -0.03 3.01
CA HIS A 180 -18.74 -0.91 2.39
C HIS A 180 -19.93 -0.18 1.76
N ASN A 181 -20.30 0.98 2.31
CA ASN A 181 -21.40 1.82 1.81
C ASN A 181 -20.93 3.08 1.09
N LEU A 182 -19.62 3.24 0.87
CA LEU A 182 -19.09 4.41 0.18
C LEU A 182 -19.63 4.43 -1.25
N LYS A 183 -20.25 5.53 -1.63
CA LYS A 183 -20.83 5.75 -2.96
C LYS A 183 -20.07 6.85 -3.67
N VAL A 184 -20.10 6.80 -4.99
CA VAL A 184 -19.58 7.86 -5.85
C VAL A 184 -20.26 9.18 -5.48
N CYS A 185 -19.49 10.27 -5.39
CA CYS A 185 -20.02 11.60 -5.12
C CYS A 185 -21.12 11.96 -6.13
N SER A 186 -22.30 12.36 -5.63
CA SER A 186 -23.48 12.68 -6.44
C SER A 186 -24.04 11.54 -7.32
N SER A 187 -23.70 10.29 -7.02
CA SER A 187 -24.23 9.09 -7.70
C SER A 187 -24.59 8.01 -6.69
N THR A 188 -25.22 6.93 -7.17
CA THR A 188 -25.60 5.76 -6.35
C THR A 188 -24.64 4.59 -6.52
N LEU A 189 -23.66 4.71 -7.43
CA LEU A 189 -22.68 3.68 -7.71
C LEU A 189 -21.82 3.38 -6.48
N PRO A 190 -21.65 2.10 -6.08
CA PRO A 190 -20.81 1.74 -4.96
C PRO A 190 -19.32 1.80 -5.32
N ILE A 191 -18.50 2.29 -4.38
CA ILE A 191 -17.04 2.30 -4.51
C ILE A 191 -16.42 0.95 -4.11
N LYS A 192 -17.00 0.28 -3.11
CA LYS A 192 -16.42 -0.93 -2.51
C LYS A 192 -15.93 -1.99 -3.51
N PRO A 193 -16.60 -2.27 -4.66
CA PRO A 193 -16.08 -3.21 -5.66
C PRO A 193 -14.67 -2.90 -6.18
N PHE A 194 -14.27 -1.62 -6.19
CA PHE A 194 -12.94 -1.17 -6.62
C PHE A 194 -11.91 -1.11 -5.48
N LEU A 195 -12.36 -1.22 -4.22
CA LEU A 195 -11.56 -1.15 -3.00
C LEU A 195 -11.33 -2.56 -2.41
N SER A 196 -10.16 -3.14 -2.68
CA SER A 196 -9.82 -4.49 -2.19
C SER A 196 -9.34 -4.46 -0.74
N CYS A 197 -9.84 -5.37 0.10
CA CYS A 197 -9.30 -5.57 1.45
C CYS A 197 -8.03 -6.44 1.45
N PHE A 198 -7.69 -7.12 0.34
CA PHE A 198 -6.53 -8.01 0.30
C PHE A 198 -5.20 -7.25 0.30
N PRO A 199 -4.28 -7.56 1.23
CA PRO A 199 -2.97 -6.92 1.28
C PRO A 199 -2.03 -7.47 0.20
N GLU A 200 -0.97 -6.74 -0.11
CA GLU A 200 0.27 -7.33 -0.63
C GLU A 200 1.18 -7.65 0.55
N VAL A 201 1.69 -8.88 0.61
CA VAL A 201 2.61 -9.31 1.67
C VAL A 201 4.02 -9.45 1.09
N ARG A 202 4.98 -8.74 1.67
CA ARG A 202 6.41 -8.93 1.41
C ARG A 202 7.08 -9.60 2.60
N VAL A 203 8.00 -10.50 2.31
CA VAL A 203 8.71 -11.28 3.32
C VAL A 203 10.18 -10.92 3.28
N TYR A 204 10.73 -10.61 4.46
CA TYR A 204 12.15 -10.36 4.66
C TYR A 204 12.69 -11.41 5.63
N ASP A 205 13.67 -12.19 5.19
CA ASP A 205 14.29 -13.23 5.99
C ASP A 205 15.46 -12.64 6.79
N LEU A 206 15.30 -12.51 8.10
CA LEU A 206 16.34 -11.95 8.97
C LEU A 206 17.54 -12.87 9.09
N THR A 207 17.41 -14.16 8.78
CA THR A 207 18.51 -15.11 8.90
C THR A 207 19.51 -15.03 7.75
N GLN A 208 19.15 -14.34 6.66
CA GLN A 208 20.00 -14.21 5.47
C GLN A 208 21.05 -13.12 5.60
N TYR A 209 20.95 -12.26 6.62
CA TYR A 209 21.80 -11.09 6.78
C TYR A 209 22.14 -10.88 8.25
N GLU A 210 23.30 -10.30 8.50
CA GLU A 210 23.60 -9.74 9.82
C GLU A 210 23.00 -8.34 9.89
N HIS A 211 22.40 -8.02 11.05
CA HIS A 211 21.79 -6.73 11.31
C HIS A 211 22.51 -6.05 12.46
N CYS A 212 22.96 -4.83 12.21
CA CYS A 212 23.52 -3.96 13.23
C CYS A 212 22.38 -3.18 13.93
N PRO A 213 22.68 -2.46 15.03
CA PRO A 213 21.67 -1.71 15.76
C PRO A 213 21.08 -0.53 14.98
N ASP A 214 21.72 -0.12 13.89
CA ASP A 214 21.27 0.97 13.01
C ASP A 214 20.33 0.47 11.90
N ASP A 215 20.25 -0.86 11.72
CA ASP A 215 19.38 -1.45 10.72
C ASP A 215 17.94 -1.51 11.24
N VAL A 216 17.03 -0.78 10.57
CA VAL A 216 15.66 -0.57 11.04
C VAL A 216 14.65 -0.75 9.93
N LEU A 217 13.47 -1.25 10.29
CA LEU A 217 12.25 -1.15 9.49
C LEU A 217 11.49 0.11 9.90
N VAL A 218 11.28 1.02 8.95
CA VAL A 218 10.50 2.24 9.14
C VAL A 218 9.14 2.07 8.46
N LEU A 219 8.08 2.29 9.21
CA LEU A 219 6.70 2.35 8.72
C LEU A 219 6.19 3.78 8.88
N GLY A 220 5.40 4.25 7.92
CA GLY A 220 4.72 5.53 8.04
C GLY A 220 3.38 5.56 7.31
N THR A 221 2.49 6.44 7.77
CA THR A 221 1.30 6.85 7.01
C THR A 221 1.70 7.71 5.81
N ASP A 222 0.78 7.90 4.87
CA ASP A 222 0.91 8.83 3.75
C ASP A 222 1.38 10.23 4.21
N GLY A 223 0.92 10.71 5.37
CA GLY A 223 1.38 11.95 5.99
C GLY A 223 2.91 12.10 6.12
N LEU A 224 3.69 11.01 6.20
CA LEU A 224 5.16 11.02 6.09
C LEU A 224 5.59 11.02 4.61
N TRP A 225 5.15 10.00 3.86
CA TRP A 225 5.66 9.67 2.54
C TRP A 225 5.31 10.70 1.47
N ASP A 226 4.24 11.44 1.71
CA ASP A 226 3.78 12.53 0.87
C ASP A 226 4.81 13.65 0.72
N VAL A 227 5.64 13.86 1.72
CA VAL A 227 6.54 15.02 1.80
C VAL A 227 7.99 14.61 2.00
N THR A 228 8.26 13.31 2.14
CA THR A 228 9.60 12.78 2.39
C THR A 228 9.87 11.57 1.50
N THR A 229 10.99 11.60 0.80
CA THR A 229 11.48 10.51 -0.03
C THR A 229 12.21 9.45 0.78
N ASP A 230 12.37 8.25 0.23
CA ASP A 230 13.07 7.15 0.91
C ASP A 230 14.50 7.51 1.28
N ARG A 231 15.17 8.29 0.42
CA ARG A 231 16.54 8.77 0.67
C ARG A 231 16.60 9.78 1.82
N GLU A 232 15.60 10.64 1.95
CA GLU A 232 15.50 11.59 3.06
C GLU A 232 15.19 10.87 4.39
N VAL A 233 14.36 9.82 4.35
CA VAL A 233 14.16 8.93 5.50
C VAL A 233 15.47 8.24 5.88
N ALA A 234 16.17 7.59 4.94
CA ALA A 234 17.45 6.93 5.20
C ALA A 234 18.50 7.89 5.76
N ALA A 235 18.63 9.09 5.19
CA ALA A 235 19.54 10.11 5.72
C ALA A 235 19.16 10.56 7.15
N THR A 236 17.87 10.54 7.49
CA THR A 236 17.41 10.82 8.85
C THR A 236 17.70 9.66 9.79
N VAL A 237 17.56 8.40 9.34
CA VAL A 237 18.00 7.21 10.08
C VAL A 237 19.48 7.33 10.42
N ASP A 238 20.34 7.52 9.42
CA ASP A 238 21.79 7.62 9.61
C ASP A 238 22.14 8.73 10.61
N ARG A 239 21.61 9.95 10.37
CA ARG A 239 21.90 11.13 11.20
C ARG A 239 21.44 10.98 12.64
N VAL A 240 20.26 10.41 12.87
CA VAL A 240 19.70 10.30 14.22
C VAL A 240 20.36 9.15 14.95
N LEU A 241 20.44 7.97 14.34
CA LEU A 241 20.99 6.80 15.00
C LEU A 241 22.48 7.02 15.34
N SER A 242 23.29 7.61 14.45
CA SER A 242 24.70 7.89 14.74
C SER A 242 24.95 8.86 15.90
N ALA A 243 23.93 9.58 16.37
CA ALA A 243 24.04 10.52 17.49
C ALA A 243 23.80 9.88 18.87
N TYR A 244 23.42 8.60 18.90
CA TYR A 244 23.13 7.84 20.11
C TYR A 244 24.01 6.59 20.18
N GLU A 245 24.28 6.15 21.40
CA GLU A 245 24.97 4.87 21.62
C GLU A 245 24.13 3.70 21.06
N PRO A 246 24.75 2.68 20.45
CA PRO A 246 24.05 1.52 19.89
C PRO A 246 23.05 0.84 20.82
N ASN A 247 23.35 0.81 22.12
CA ASN A 247 22.55 0.14 23.14
C ASN A 247 21.46 1.04 23.76
N ASP A 248 21.38 2.31 23.36
CA ASP A 248 20.35 3.23 23.84
C ASP A 248 19.05 3.04 23.05
N HIS A 249 18.10 2.29 23.60
CA HIS A 249 16.80 2.05 22.98
C HIS A 249 15.98 3.32 22.72
N SER A 250 16.26 4.45 23.39
CA SER A 250 15.54 5.71 23.16
C SER A 250 15.79 6.28 21.75
N ARG A 251 16.89 5.86 21.09
CA ARG A 251 17.25 6.28 19.74
C ARG A 251 16.18 5.98 18.69
N TYR A 252 15.44 4.87 18.85
CA TYR A 252 14.37 4.49 17.91
C TYR A 252 13.14 5.41 18.07
N THR A 253 12.81 5.79 19.30
CA THR A 253 11.77 6.79 19.58
C THR A 253 12.19 8.17 19.08
N ALA A 254 13.44 8.56 19.31
CA ALA A 254 13.98 9.83 18.81
C ALA A 254 13.95 9.89 17.27
N LEU A 255 14.26 8.77 16.60
CA LEU A 255 14.16 8.64 15.15
C LEU A 255 12.71 8.79 14.66
N ALA A 256 11.76 8.09 15.28
CA ALA A 256 10.35 8.22 14.93
C ALA A 256 9.86 9.68 15.09
N GLN A 257 10.23 10.34 16.20
CA GLN A 257 9.91 11.76 16.43
C GLN A 257 10.56 12.68 15.40
N ALA A 258 11.83 12.44 15.05
CA ALA A 258 12.54 13.23 14.05
C ALA A 258 11.89 13.13 12.66
N LEU A 259 11.42 11.93 12.28
CA LEU A 259 10.69 11.72 11.03
C LEU A 259 9.34 12.45 11.03
N VAL A 260 8.56 12.36 12.11
CA VAL A 260 7.28 13.08 12.27
C VAL A 260 7.48 14.59 12.19
N LEU A 261 8.42 15.13 12.97
CA LEU A 261 8.70 16.57 13.00
C LEU A 261 9.29 17.06 11.67
N GLY A 262 10.13 16.25 11.03
CA GLY A 262 10.70 16.53 9.72
C GLY A 262 9.61 16.64 8.64
N ALA A 263 8.69 15.67 8.60
CA ALA A 263 7.57 15.68 7.66
C ALA A 263 6.59 16.82 7.93
N ARG A 264 6.29 17.14 9.21
CA ARG A 264 5.45 18.28 9.56
C ARG A 264 6.11 19.59 9.16
N GLY A 265 7.38 19.79 9.49
CA GLY A 265 8.07 21.06 9.30
C GLY A 265 7.64 22.14 10.30
N SER A 266 7.76 23.42 9.91
CA SER A 266 7.45 24.57 10.77
C SER A 266 6.18 25.29 10.33
N PRO A 267 5.42 25.89 11.28
CA PRO A 267 4.23 26.65 10.95
C PRO A 267 4.59 27.97 10.25
N ARG A 268 3.82 28.33 9.22
CA ARG A 268 3.85 29.60 8.48
C ARG A 268 2.42 30.08 8.23
N ASP A 269 2.24 31.31 7.75
CA ASP A 269 0.92 31.95 7.56
C ASP A 269 -0.09 31.13 6.74
N ARG A 270 0.37 30.21 5.88
CA ARG A 270 -0.47 29.30 5.09
C ARG A 270 -0.04 27.84 5.24
N GLY A 271 -0.15 27.33 6.46
CA GLY A 271 0.10 25.94 6.81
C GLY A 271 1.58 25.64 7.09
N TRP A 272 1.94 24.36 6.97
CA TRP A 272 3.28 23.89 7.34
C TRP A 272 4.28 24.00 6.19
N ARG A 273 5.55 24.23 6.51
CA ARG A 273 6.65 24.34 5.52
C ARG A 273 7.88 23.57 5.97
N LEU A 274 8.47 22.84 5.02
CA LEU A 274 9.77 22.21 5.15
C LEU A 274 10.90 23.26 5.06
N PRO A 275 12.13 22.94 5.48
CA PRO A 275 13.28 23.86 5.42
C PRO A 275 13.59 24.40 4.02
N ASN A 276 13.24 23.65 2.96
CA ASN A 276 13.40 24.03 1.56
C ASN A 276 12.21 24.85 1.01
N ASN A 277 11.34 25.38 1.88
CA ASN A 277 10.09 26.09 1.56
C ASN A 277 9.02 25.28 0.81
N LYS A 278 9.20 23.97 0.61
CA LYS A 278 8.11 23.09 0.14
C LYS A 278 7.03 22.97 1.22
N LEU A 279 5.84 22.55 0.82
CA LEU A 279 4.74 22.25 1.74
C LEU A 279 5.17 21.12 2.68
N GLY A 280 5.04 21.35 3.99
CA GLY A 280 5.07 20.29 4.98
C GLY A 280 3.75 19.51 4.96
N SER A 281 3.73 18.36 5.64
CA SER A 281 2.54 17.54 5.69
C SER A 281 1.40 18.27 6.42
N GLY A 282 0.22 18.24 5.80
CA GLY A 282 -1.03 18.74 6.38
C GLY A 282 -1.88 17.67 7.04
N ASP A 283 -1.48 16.40 6.91
CA ASP A 283 -2.24 15.23 7.35
C ASP A 283 -1.79 14.74 8.73
N ASP A 284 -2.44 13.73 9.28
CA ASP A 284 -1.96 12.97 10.44
C ASP A 284 -0.71 12.16 10.06
N ILE A 285 0.29 12.19 10.94
CA ILE A 285 1.59 11.56 10.70
C ILE A 285 1.83 10.54 11.81
N SER A 286 1.83 9.27 11.46
CA SER A 286 2.23 8.19 12.36
C SER A 286 3.45 7.48 11.78
N VAL A 287 4.45 7.23 12.62
CA VAL A 287 5.70 6.56 12.23
C VAL A 287 6.05 5.52 13.28
N PHE A 288 6.41 4.32 12.82
CA PHE A 288 6.98 3.27 13.65
C PHE A 288 8.39 2.95 13.16
N VAL A 289 9.31 2.76 14.11
CA VAL A 289 10.69 2.35 13.86
C VAL A 289 10.91 1.05 14.61
N ILE A 290 11.23 -0.01 13.88
CA ILE A 290 11.42 -1.35 14.43
C ILE A 290 12.88 -1.76 14.19
N PRO A 291 13.70 -1.95 15.25
CA PRO A 291 15.06 -2.45 15.08
C PRO A 291 15.08 -3.87 14.53
N LEU A 292 16.02 -4.13 13.62
CA LEU A 292 16.24 -5.45 13.04
C LEU A 292 17.37 -6.21 13.74
N GLY A 293 18.33 -5.49 14.36
CA GLY A 293 19.35 -6.07 15.21
C GLY A 293 18.77 -6.63 16.52
N GLY A 294 19.12 -7.89 16.84
CA GLY A 294 18.59 -8.58 18.02
C GLY A 294 19.19 -8.08 19.35
N PRO A 295 18.53 -8.33 20.50
CA PRO A 295 19.05 -7.94 21.83
C PRO A 295 20.40 -8.60 22.21
N GLY A 296 20.79 -9.66 21.50
CA GLY A 296 22.04 -10.40 21.72
C GLY A 296 23.16 -10.07 20.73
N SER A 297 22.96 -9.11 19.83
CA SER A 297 23.97 -8.69 18.84
C SER A 297 25.00 -7.72 19.42
N TYR A 298 24.93 -7.43 20.72
CA TYR A 298 25.62 -6.31 21.39
C TYR A 298 26.47 -6.75 22.59
N SER A 299 27.18 -7.88 22.46
CA SER A 299 28.24 -8.27 23.40
C SER A 299 29.62 -7.97 22.83
#